data_AF-A0A8J7SVN5-F1
#
_entry.id   AF-A0A8J7SVN5-F1
#
_cell.length_a   1.000
_cell.length_b   1.000
_cell.length_c   1.000
_cell.angle_alpha   90.00
_cell.angle_beta   90.00
_cell.angle_gamma   90.00
#
_symmetry.space_group_name_H-M   'P 1'
#
loop_
_entity.id
_entity.type
_entity.pdbx_description
1 polymer ?
#
loop_
_entity_poly.entity_id
_entity_poly.type
_entity_poly.pdbx_seq_one_letter_code
_entity_poly.pdbx_strand_id
1 'polypeptide(L)'
;MLRILKVATISALTFTAHPSEVLAHSGGLNSEGCHNDRKRGGYHCHRNTTRKTAPRYTAPQGFISSGVGSYRNCAAARAAGAAPVYRGDPGYGAHLDRDNDGVGCE
;
A
#
# COMPACT_ATOMS: atom_id res chain seq x y z
N MET A 1 51.96 26.14 -43.77
CA MET A 1 50.52 26.46 -43.79
C MET A 1 49.58 25.26 -44.01
N LEU A 2 50.07 24.09 -44.44
CA LEU A 2 49.19 22.95 -44.82
C LEU A 2 48.84 21.96 -43.69
N ARG A 3 49.27 22.20 -42.44
CA ARG A 3 48.99 21.29 -41.30
C ARG A 3 47.81 21.69 -40.42
N ILE A 4 47.30 22.92 -40.57
CA ILE A 4 46.20 23.45 -39.75
C ILE A 4 44.83 23.06 -40.34
N LEU A 5 44.78 22.75 -41.65
CA LEU A 5 43.53 22.45 -42.35
C LEU A 5 42.96 21.04 -42.08
N LYS A 6 43.78 20.10 -41.56
CA LYS A 6 43.32 18.73 -41.24
C LYS A 6 42.63 18.60 -39.89
N VAL A 7 42.79 19.59 -39.00
CA VAL A 7 42.16 19.57 -37.68
C VAL A 7 40.75 20.19 -37.72
N ALA A 8 40.50 21.08 -38.69
CA ALA A 8 39.21 21.77 -38.83
C ALA A 8 38.06 20.89 -39.34
N THR A 9 38.33 19.70 -39.89
CA THR A 9 37.30 18.83 -40.48
C THR A 9 36.86 17.64 -39.62
N ILE A 10 37.47 17.43 -38.44
CA ILE A 10 37.11 16.30 -37.55
C ILE A 10 36.12 16.72 -36.44
N SER A 11 35.90 18.02 -36.24
CA SER A 11 35.01 18.53 -35.17
C SER A 11 33.56 18.76 -35.62
N ALA A 12 32.97 17.79 -36.33
CA ALA A 12 31.56 17.85 -36.73
C ALA A 12 30.78 16.60 -36.32
N LEU A 13 31.24 15.87 -35.30
CA LEU A 13 30.54 14.69 -34.81
C LEU A 13 30.58 14.54 -33.28
N THR A 14 30.44 15.65 -32.55
CA THR A 14 29.96 15.57 -31.16
C THR A 14 28.45 15.39 -31.21
N PHE A 15 28.02 14.16 -31.49
CA PHE A 15 26.65 13.72 -31.25
C PHE A 15 26.45 13.78 -29.74
N THR A 16 25.94 14.91 -29.25
CA THR A 16 25.58 15.08 -27.85
C THR A 16 24.55 14.02 -27.53
N ALA A 17 24.98 12.98 -26.81
CA ALA A 17 24.11 11.92 -26.32
C ALA A 17 23.17 12.55 -25.29
N HIS A 18 22.03 13.06 -25.76
CA HIS A 18 20.97 13.54 -24.89
C HIS A 18 20.36 12.32 -24.20
N PRO A 19 20.43 12.18 -22.87
CA PRO A 19 19.62 11.20 -22.18
C PRO A 19 18.16 11.57 -22.46
N SER A 20 17.44 10.66 -23.09
CA SER A 20 16.00 10.84 -23.30
C SER A 20 15.36 10.81 -21.93
N GLU A 21 14.78 11.93 -21.51
CA GLU A 21 14.00 12.02 -20.28
C GLU A 21 12.81 11.07 -20.41
N VAL A 22 12.92 9.87 -19.83
CA VAL A 22 11.85 8.90 -19.80
C VAL A 22 10.84 9.34 -18.74
N LEU A 23 9.75 9.94 -19.21
CA LEU A 23 8.65 10.36 -18.38
C LEU A 23 8.02 9.13 -17.72
N ALA A 24 8.12 9.04 -16.39
CA ALA A 24 7.52 7.97 -15.62
C ALA A 24 5.99 8.09 -15.71
N HIS A 25 5.36 7.17 -16.45
CA HIS A 25 3.92 7.06 -16.49
C HIS A 25 3.44 6.35 -15.21
N SER A 26 2.24 6.72 -14.71
CA SER A 26 1.61 5.95 -13.65
C SER A 26 1.35 4.53 -14.16
N GLY A 27 1.84 3.53 -13.43
CA GLY A 27 1.61 2.12 -13.76
C GLY A 27 0.10 1.89 -13.96
N GLY A 28 -0.25 1.46 -15.18
CA GLY A 28 -1.65 1.37 -15.59
C GLY A 28 -2.48 0.54 -14.61
N LEU A 29 -3.66 1.06 -14.26
CA LEU A 29 -4.69 0.29 -13.58
C LEU A 29 -5.33 -0.68 -14.58
N ASN A 30 -5.85 -1.80 -14.12
CA ASN A 30 -6.64 -2.69 -14.96
C ASN A 30 -8.00 -2.05 -15.32
N SER A 31 -8.82 -2.75 -16.10
CA SER A 31 -10.17 -2.31 -16.49
C SER A 31 -11.08 -1.98 -15.30
N GLU A 32 -10.79 -2.52 -14.12
CA GLU A 32 -11.51 -2.30 -12.86
C GLU A 32 -10.95 -1.12 -12.05
N GLY A 33 -9.85 -0.51 -12.50
CA GLY A 33 -9.20 0.59 -11.78
C GLY A 33 -8.29 0.14 -10.63
N CYS A 34 -7.71 -1.05 -10.73
CA CYS A 34 -6.88 -1.68 -9.69
C CYS A 34 -5.51 -2.16 -10.20
N HIS A 35 -4.56 -2.39 -9.28
CA HIS A 35 -3.21 -2.89 -9.59
C HIS A 35 -2.65 -3.77 -8.47
N ASN A 36 -1.70 -4.65 -8.81
CA ASN A 36 -0.99 -5.49 -7.84
C ASN A 36 0.27 -4.79 -7.33
N ASP A 37 0.40 -4.58 -6.02
CA ASP A 37 1.62 -4.10 -5.36
C ASP A 37 2.41 -5.31 -4.83
N ARG A 38 3.43 -5.71 -5.59
CA ARG A 38 4.30 -6.84 -5.22
C ARG A 38 5.24 -6.51 -4.05
N LYS A 39 5.53 -5.23 -3.78
CA LYS A 39 6.43 -4.83 -2.69
C LYS A 39 5.73 -4.86 -1.34
N ARG A 40 4.46 -4.49 -1.30
CA ARG A 40 3.63 -4.52 -0.09
C ARG A 40 2.79 -5.78 0.05
N GLY A 41 2.75 -6.61 -1.00
CA GLY A 41 1.99 -7.85 -1.01
C GLY A 41 0.48 -7.58 -1.02
N GLY A 42 -0.06 -7.10 -2.14
CA GLY A 42 -1.50 -6.85 -2.23
C GLY A 42 -2.02 -6.42 -3.60
N TYR A 43 -3.35 -6.32 -3.70
CA TYR A 43 -4.06 -5.76 -4.86
C TYR A 43 -4.83 -4.52 -4.41
N HIS A 44 -4.54 -3.37 -5.02
CA HIS A 44 -5.03 -2.05 -4.60
C HIS A 44 -5.82 -1.36 -5.72
N CYS A 45 -6.99 -0.83 -5.37
CA CYS A 45 -7.92 -0.17 -6.30
C CYS A 45 -8.02 1.34 -6.03
N HIS A 46 -8.01 2.17 -7.09
CA HIS A 46 -8.06 3.64 -6.99
C HIS A 46 -9.34 4.26 -7.58
N ARG A 47 -10.15 3.52 -8.36
CA ARG A 47 -11.40 4.04 -8.95
C ARG A 47 -12.62 3.42 -8.27
N ASN A 48 -13.28 4.20 -7.40
CA ASN A 48 -14.52 3.81 -6.74
C ASN A 48 -15.72 4.13 -7.63
N THR A 49 -16.03 3.29 -8.62
CA THR A 49 -17.26 3.48 -9.43
C THR A 49 -18.31 2.41 -9.25
N THR A 50 -18.02 1.24 -8.68
CA THR A 50 -19.09 0.31 -8.29
C THR A 50 -18.70 -0.55 -7.10
N ARG A 51 -19.42 -0.36 -5.99
CA ARG A 51 -19.69 -1.46 -5.06
C ARG A 51 -20.41 -2.56 -5.84
N LYS A 52 -19.70 -3.49 -6.47
CA LYS A 52 -20.30 -4.77 -6.88
C LYS A 52 -19.35 -5.92 -6.56
N THR A 53 -19.63 -6.48 -5.39
CA THR A 53 -19.41 -7.89 -5.05
C THR A 53 -17.96 -8.35 -5.09
N ALA A 54 -17.14 -7.82 -4.16
CA ALA A 54 -16.05 -8.64 -3.66
C ALA A 54 -16.63 -9.95 -3.09
N PRO A 55 -15.98 -11.10 -3.31
CA PRO A 55 -16.44 -12.36 -2.72
C PRO A 55 -16.55 -12.14 -1.21
N ARG A 56 -17.59 -12.68 -0.59
CA ARG A 56 -17.63 -12.84 0.87
C ARG A 56 -16.47 -13.74 1.25
N TYR A 57 -15.29 -13.15 1.42
CA TYR A 57 -14.31 -13.67 2.34
C TYR A 57 -15.01 -13.58 3.69
N THR A 58 -15.37 -14.73 4.25
CA THR A 58 -15.85 -14.84 5.62
C THR A 58 -14.69 -14.43 6.53
N ALA A 59 -14.42 -13.13 6.63
CA ALA A 59 -13.71 -12.61 7.78
C ALA A 59 -14.52 -13.03 9.01
N PRO A 60 -13.89 -13.56 10.08
CA PRO A 60 -14.61 -13.79 11.32
C PRO A 60 -15.27 -12.46 11.69
N GLN A 61 -16.59 -12.45 11.81
CA GLN A 61 -17.43 -11.27 11.98
C GLN A 61 -17.21 -10.62 13.36
N GLY A 62 -16.02 -10.04 13.57
CA GLY A 62 -15.60 -9.40 14.82
C GLY A 62 -15.60 -7.89 14.78
N PHE A 63 -15.64 -7.28 13.59
CA PHE A 63 -15.61 -5.82 13.44
C PHE A 63 -17.04 -5.31 13.22
N ILE A 64 -17.73 -4.94 14.29
CA ILE A 64 -18.95 -4.15 14.19
C ILE A 64 -18.52 -2.75 13.74
N SER A 65 -18.82 -2.42 12.49
CA SER A 65 -18.56 -1.12 11.89
C SER A 65 -19.48 -0.07 12.50
N SER A 66 -18.91 0.87 13.25
CA SER A 66 -19.31 2.28 13.28
C SER A 66 -18.19 3.07 13.97
N GLY A 67 -17.14 3.42 13.22
CA GLY A 67 -16.02 4.25 13.68
C GLY A 67 -15.07 3.54 14.66
N VAL A 68 -14.11 2.78 14.15
CA VAL A 68 -13.02 2.14 14.93
C VAL A 68 -13.54 1.29 16.11
N GLY A 69 -14.35 0.27 15.82
CA GLY A 69 -14.96 -0.59 16.84
C GLY A 69 -13.97 -1.53 17.55
N SER A 70 -14.34 -1.95 18.76
CA SER A 70 -13.61 -2.94 19.56
C SER A 70 -13.84 -4.40 19.10
N TYR A 71 -12.87 -5.30 19.32
CA TYR A 71 -13.07 -6.74 19.12
C TYR A 71 -14.21 -7.26 19.99
N ARG A 72 -15.07 -8.14 19.45
CA ARG A 72 -16.15 -8.77 20.21
C ARG A 72 -15.67 -9.51 21.47
N ASN A 73 -14.51 -10.15 21.40
CA ASN A 73 -13.89 -10.90 22.48
C ASN A 73 -12.41 -11.18 22.18
N CYS A 74 -11.69 -11.72 23.16
CA CYS A 74 -10.28 -12.04 23.01
C CYS A 74 -9.96 -13.16 22.03
N ALA A 75 -10.90 -14.08 21.78
CA ALA A 75 -10.72 -15.09 20.74
C ALA A 75 -10.64 -14.44 19.35
N ALA A 76 -11.49 -13.44 19.08
CA ALA A 76 -11.44 -12.67 17.84
C ALA A 76 -10.14 -11.85 17.73
N ALA A 77 -9.69 -11.20 18.81
CA ALA A 77 -8.43 -10.46 18.83
C ALA A 77 -7.22 -11.37 18.55
N ARG A 78 -7.15 -12.55 19.18
CA ARG A 78 -6.09 -13.55 18.96
C ARG A 78 -6.14 -14.15 17.56
N ALA A 79 -7.32 -14.49 17.06
CA ALA A 79 -7.48 -15.00 15.69
C ALA A 79 -7.07 -13.96 14.63
N ALA A 80 -7.20 -12.67 14.94
CA ALA A 80 -6.75 -11.57 14.09
C ALA A 80 -5.24 -11.25 14.27
N GLY A 81 -4.53 -11.90 15.19
CA GLY A 81 -3.12 -11.61 15.50
C GLY A 81 -2.91 -10.25 16.16
N ALA A 82 -3.94 -9.69 16.79
CA ALA A 82 -3.95 -8.35 17.37
C ALA A 82 -3.88 -8.33 18.90
N ALA A 83 -3.83 -9.50 19.54
CA ALA A 83 -3.66 -9.61 20.99
C ALA A 83 -2.16 -9.63 21.36
N PRO A 84 -1.74 -8.97 22.45
CA PRO A 84 -2.55 -8.15 23.37
C PRO A 84 -3.02 -6.83 22.73
N VAL A 85 -4.22 -6.36 23.13
CA VAL A 85 -4.85 -5.14 22.59
C VAL A 85 -4.73 -4.03 23.64
N TYR A 86 -4.07 -2.91 23.34
CA TYR A 86 -3.81 -1.88 24.35
C TYR A 86 -4.86 -0.77 24.39
N ARG A 87 -5.05 -0.18 25.57
CA ARG A 87 -5.96 0.96 25.75
C ARG A 87 -5.60 2.12 24.81
N GLY A 88 -6.57 2.52 23.99
CA GLY A 88 -6.39 3.56 22.97
C GLY A 88 -6.11 3.01 21.57
N ASP A 89 -5.79 1.72 21.43
CA ASP A 89 -5.64 1.09 20.12
C ASP A 89 -7.00 0.88 19.45
N PRO A 90 -7.04 0.97 18.11
CA PRO A 90 -8.12 0.43 17.31
C PRO A 90 -8.40 -1.03 17.67
N GLY A 91 -9.62 -1.33 18.13
CA GLY A 91 -10.00 -2.68 18.57
C GLY A 91 -10.04 -2.85 20.10
N TYR A 92 -9.49 -1.91 20.87
CA TYR A 92 -9.60 -1.97 22.33
C TYR A 92 -11.04 -1.72 22.79
N GLY A 93 -11.46 -2.49 23.77
CA GLY A 93 -12.70 -2.28 24.51
C GLY A 93 -12.49 -2.73 25.95
N ALA A 94 -13.08 -2.01 26.90
CA ALA A 94 -12.93 -2.30 28.32
C ALA A 94 -13.37 -3.73 28.70
N HIS A 95 -14.20 -4.38 27.88
CA HIS A 95 -14.60 -5.78 28.08
C HIS A 95 -13.52 -6.81 27.71
N LEU A 96 -12.40 -6.38 27.12
CA LEU A 96 -11.25 -7.22 26.78
C LEU A 96 -10.16 -7.19 27.86
N ASP A 97 -10.18 -6.18 28.71
CA ASP A 97 -9.22 -5.88 29.78
C ASP A 97 -9.88 -6.27 31.12
N ARG A 98 -9.58 -7.48 31.61
CA ARG A 98 -10.33 -8.07 32.73
C ARG A 98 -10.00 -7.39 34.05
N ASP A 99 -8.75 -7.01 34.26
CA ASP A 99 -8.27 -6.37 35.49
C ASP A 99 -8.18 -4.84 35.39
N ASN A 100 -8.50 -4.29 34.22
CA ASN A 100 -8.54 -2.85 33.91
C ASN A 100 -7.17 -2.16 33.95
N ASP A 101 -6.08 -2.90 33.70
CA ASP A 101 -4.71 -2.39 33.74
C ASP A 101 -4.29 -1.65 32.43
N GLY A 102 -5.11 -1.75 31.38
CA GLY A 102 -4.87 -1.15 30.07
C GLY A 102 -4.31 -2.11 29.02
N VAL A 103 -4.09 -3.36 29.38
CA VAL A 103 -3.77 -4.47 28.49
C VAL A 103 -5.04 -5.32 28.35
N GLY A 104 -5.43 -5.59 27.11
CA GLY A 104 -6.57 -6.44 26.81
C GLY A 104 -6.09 -7.78 26.26
N CYS A 105 -6.75 -8.85 26.68
CA CYS A 105 -6.52 -10.20 26.17
C CYS A 105 -5.16 -10.82 26.51
N GLU A 106 -4.58 -10.46 27.65
CA GLU A 106 -3.58 -11.28 28.33
C GLU A 106 -4.00 -12.75 28.58
#